data_AF-A0A662I2X2-F1
#
_entry.id   AF-A0A662I2X2-F1
#
_cell.length_a   1.000
_cell.length_b   1.000
_cell.length_c   1.000
_cell.angle_alpha   90.00
_cell.angle_beta   90.00
_cell.angle_gamma   90.00
#
_symmetry.space_group_name_H-M   'P 1'
#
loop_
_entity.id
_entity.type
_entity.pdbx_description
1 polymer ?
#
loop_
_entity_poly.entity_id
_entity_poly.type
_entity_poly.pdbx_seq_one_letter_code
_entity_poly.pdbx_strand_id
1 'polypeptide(L)'
;MRALIVKEPWVTYILKGLKKWEIRKRNTKIRGVIGLVCKGTLRGFVELVDSIPMAVSELKDFQQYHLVKYEDLEKYAENRRVLYVWVLENPIKLNKPIEISLPRGAQLWVRIPKRVLLEQLEEDLLRKLFPSTASDGEEE
;
A
#
# COMPACT_ATOMS: atom_id res chain seq x y z
N MET A 1 6.80 -5.52 9.37
CA MET A 1 6.19 -4.53 8.46
C MET A 1 4.76 -4.95 8.11
N ARG A 2 3.82 -4.01 7.95
CA ARG A 2 2.48 -4.32 7.42
C ARG A 2 2.52 -4.32 5.88
N ALA A 3 1.77 -5.20 5.24
CA ALA A 3 1.67 -5.22 3.79
C ALA A 3 0.21 -5.34 3.34
N LEU A 4 -0.13 -4.56 2.31
CA LEU A 4 -1.46 -4.50 1.72
C LEU A 4 -1.56 -5.52 0.59
N ILE A 5 -2.62 -6.34 0.62
CA ILE A 5 -2.96 -7.21 -0.50
C ILE A 5 -3.67 -6.38 -1.56
N VAL A 6 -3.06 -6.30 -2.73
CA VAL A 6 -3.55 -5.55 -3.90
C VAL A 6 -3.51 -6.46 -5.13
N LYS A 7 -4.62 -6.53 -5.86
CA LYS A 7 -4.73 -7.34 -7.09
C LYS A 7 -4.09 -6.62 -8.28
N GLU A 8 -3.74 -7.39 -9.31
CA GLU A 8 -3.47 -6.82 -10.64
C GLU A 8 -4.75 -6.23 -11.24
N PRO A 9 -4.65 -5.17 -12.08
CA PRO A 9 -3.41 -4.47 -12.49
C PRO A 9 -2.95 -3.40 -11.48
N TRP A 10 -3.70 -3.17 -10.42
CA TRP A 10 -3.53 -2.04 -9.51
C TRP A 10 -2.19 -2.02 -8.79
N VAL A 11 -1.72 -3.18 -8.32
CA VAL A 11 -0.39 -3.29 -7.69
C VAL A 11 0.72 -2.84 -8.64
N THR A 12 0.61 -3.19 -9.93
CA THR A 12 1.56 -2.76 -10.95
C THR A 12 1.50 -1.26 -11.18
N TYR A 13 0.31 -0.67 -11.21
CA TYR A 13 0.17 0.78 -11.38
C TYR A 13 0.69 1.57 -10.19
N ILE A 14 0.49 1.10 -8.96
CA ILE A 14 1.05 1.73 -7.76
C ILE A 14 2.58 1.67 -7.82
N LEU A 15 3.16 0.51 -8.10
CA LEU A 15 4.61 0.33 -8.15
C LEU A 15 5.29 1.05 -9.33
N LYS A 16 4.53 1.41 -10.38
CA LYS A 16 4.99 2.29 -11.46
C LYS A 16 4.80 3.78 -11.16
N GLY A 17 4.22 4.13 -10.01
CA GLY A 17 3.88 5.52 -9.65
C GLY A 17 2.72 6.13 -10.45
N LEU A 18 2.00 5.30 -11.22
CA LEU A 18 0.85 5.74 -12.03
C LEU A 18 -0.40 5.90 -11.17
N LYS A 19 -0.62 4.98 -10.22
CA LYS A 19 -1.74 5.04 -9.26
C LYS A 19 -1.22 5.51 -7.92
N LYS A 20 -1.52 6.75 -7.56
CA LYS A 20 -1.13 7.38 -6.29
C LYS A 20 -2.20 7.22 -5.20
N TRP A 21 -3.44 6.97 -5.59
CA TRP A 21 -4.57 6.89 -4.66
C TRP A 21 -5.18 5.50 -4.67
N GLU A 22 -5.23 4.86 -3.51
CA GLU A 22 -5.94 3.60 -3.29
C GLU A 22 -7.30 3.88 -2.64
N ILE A 23 -8.39 3.47 -3.31
CA ILE A 23 -9.75 3.77 -2.88
C ILE A 23 -10.30 2.63 -2.03
N ARG A 24 -10.79 2.93 -0.84
CA ARG A 24 -11.33 1.94 0.11
C ARG A 24 -12.62 2.41 0.76
N LYS A 25 -13.49 1.47 1.13
CA LYS A 25 -14.72 1.75 1.90
C LYS A 25 -14.44 2.18 3.36
N ARG A 26 -13.22 2.01 3.88
CA ARG A 26 -12.86 2.26 5.28
C ARG A 26 -11.54 3.02 5.40
N ASN A 27 -11.46 3.85 6.43
CA ASN A 27 -10.23 4.51 6.86
C ASN A 27 -9.17 3.48 7.31
N THR A 28 -7.90 3.90 7.34
CA THR A 28 -6.81 3.21 8.02
C THR A 28 -6.01 4.19 8.88
N LYS A 29 -5.60 3.75 10.07
CA LYS A 29 -4.65 4.50 10.94
C LYS A 29 -3.19 4.18 10.64
N ILE A 30 -2.91 3.27 9.70
CA ILE A 30 -1.54 2.92 9.31
C ILE A 30 -0.92 4.11 8.58
N ARG A 31 0.34 4.43 8.87
CA ARG A 31 1.15 5.41 8.16
C ARG A 31 2.58 4.89 7.97
N GLY A 32 3.30 5.47 7.01
CA GLY A 32 4.68 5.11 6.67
C GLY A 32 4.77 3.96 5.67
N VAL A 33 5.97 3.37 5.57
CA VAL A 33 6.28 2.34 4.57
C VAL A 33 5.50 1.04 4.82
N ILE A 34 4.79 0.60 3.78
CA ILE A 34 4.07 -0.67 3.74
C ILE A 34 4.54 -1.51 2.54
N GLY A 35 4.45 -2.83 2.68
CA GLY A 35 4.63 -3.75 1.55
C GLY A 35 3.38 -3.84 0.67
N LEU A 36 3.55 -4.20 -0.59
CA LEU A 36 2.47 -4.51 -1.52
C LEU A 36 2.55 -5.97 -1.97
N VAL A 37 1.46 -6.70 -1.74
CA VAL A 37 1.39 -8.14 -1.95
C VAL A 37 0.37 -8.46 -3.02
N CYS A 38 0.75 -9.34 -3.95
CA CYS A 38 -0.15 -9.89 -4.96
C CYS A 38 0.12 -11.38 -5.13
N LYS A 39 -0.94 -12.20 -5.09
CA LYS A 39 -0.88 -13.66 -5.30
C LYS A 39 0.21 -14.36 -4.47
N GLY A 40 0.34 -14.03 -3.18
CA GLY A 40 1.33 -14.67 -2.29
C GLY A 40 2.76 -14.15 -2.41
N THR A 41 3.00 -13.12 -3.21
CA THR A 41 4.34 -12.53 -3.36
C THR A 41 4.35 -11.06 -2.98
N LEU A 42 5.36 -10.64 -2.22
CA LEU A 42 5.72 -9.25 -2.01
C LEU A 42 6.33 -8.70 -3.30
N ARG A 43 5.72 -7.65 -3.84
CA ARG A 43 6.06 -7.06 -5.15
C ARG A 43 6.88 -5.77 -5.03
N GLY A 44 6.86 -5.15 -3.86
CA GLY A 44 7.46 -3.85 -3.63
C GLY A 44 6.89 -3.18 -2.39
N PHE A 45 7.23 -1.91 -2.24
CA PHE A 45 6.88 -1.08 -1.11
C PHE A 45 6.30 0.24 -1.60
N VAL A 46 5.56 0.89 -0.73
CA VAL A 46 5.05 2.24 -0.93
C VAL A 46 4.88 2.90 0.43
N GLU A 47 4.93 4.21 0.50
CA GLU A 47 4.62 4.96 1.69
C GLU A 47 3.14 5.33 1.72
N LEU A 48 2.41 4.95 2.77
CA LEU A 48 1.05 5.42 3.00
C LEU A 48 1.11 6.68 3.86
N VAL A 49 0.98 7.83 3.22
CA VAL A 49 1.17 9.15 3.86
C VAL A 49 -0.13 9.68 4.45
N ASP A 50 -1.29 9.37 3.86
CA ASP A 50 -2.57 9.81 4.40
C ASP A 50 -3.78 8.92 4.06
N SER A 51 -4.91 9.16 4.72
CA SER A 51 -6.20 8.52 4.49
C SER A 51 -7.32 9.56 4.65
N ILE A 52 -7.84 10.04 3.51
CA ILE A 52 -8.74 11.20 3.44
C ILE A 52 -10.15 10.72 3.06
N PRO A 53 -11.21 11.09 3.79
CA PRO A 53 -12.58 10.86 3.34
C PRO A 53 -12.91 11.79 2.16
N MET A 54 -13.50 11.25 1.10
CA MET A 54 -13.88 12.01 -0.10
C MET A 54 -15.26 11.57 -0.60
N ALA A 55 -16.06 12.50 -1.09
CA ALA A 55 -17.34 12.15 -1.67
C ALA A 55 -17.15 11.35 -2.96
N VAL A 56 -18.00 10.35 -3.19
CA VAL A 56 -17.92 9.52 -4.41
C VAL A 56 -18.10 10.37 -5.67
N SER A 57 -18.94 11.40 -5.60
CA SER A 57 -19.17 12.35 -6.69
C SER A 57 -17.95 13.20 -7.03
N GLU A 58 -17.05 13.44 -6.06
CA GLU A 58 -15.81 14.22 -6.24
C GLU A 58 -14.69 13.35 -6.82
N LEU A 59 -14.67 12.05 -6.51
CA LEU A 59 -13.62 11.15 -6.98
C LEU A 59 -13.48 11.12 -8.52
N LYS A 60 -14.56 11.37 -9.26
CA LYS A 60 -14.53 11.43 -10.73
C LYS A 60 -13.49 12.44 -11.26
N ASP A 61 -13.29 13.54 -10.54
CA ASP A 61 -12.40 14.63 -10.94
C ASP A 61 -10.92 14.28 -10.69
N PHE A 62 -10.66 13.20 -9.95
CA PHE A 62 -9.33 12.72 -9.57
C PHE A 62 -8.99 11.38 -10.24
N GLN A 63 -9.66 11.02 -11.33
CA GLN A 63 -9.46 9.74 -12.03
C GLN A 63 -8.00 9.47 -12.40
N GLN A 64 -7.23 10.50 -12.73
CA GLN A 64 -5.78 10.37 -13.02
C GLN A 64 -4.95 9.84 -11.84
N TYR A 65 -5.40 9.98 -10.60
CA TYR A 65 -4.66 9.54 -9.41
C TYR A 65 -5.02 8.11 -8.97
N HIS A 66 -6.29 7.70 -9.12
CA HIS A 66 -6.74 6.37 -8.72
C HIS A 66 -6.96 5.41 -9.89
N LEU A 67 -7.08 5.90 -11.12
CA LEU A 67 -7.22 5.16 -12.38
C LEU A 67 -8.48 4.26 -12.48
N VAL A 68 -9.51 4.55 -11.70
CA VAL A 68 -10.78 3.80 -11.70
C VAL A 68 -11.81 4.61 -12.45
N LYS A 69 -12.56 3.98 -13.38
CA LYS A 69 -13.66 4.65 -14.07
C LYS A 69 -14.76 5.00 -13.08
N TYR A 70 -15.47 6.10 -13.33
CA TYR A 70 -16.53 6.56 -12.43
C TYR A 70 -17.64 5.51 -12.21
N GLU A 71 -18.08 4.82 -13.28
CA GLU A 71 -19.08 3.74 -13.17
C GLU A 71 -18.64 2.60 -12.26
N ASP A 72 -17.35 2.25 -12.26
CA ASP A 72 -16.78 1.21 -11.41
C ASP A 72 -16.66 1.70 -9.95
N LEU A 73 -16.40 3.00 -9.75
CA LEU A 73 -16.41 3.62 -8.42
C LEU A 73 -17.82 3.58 -7.80
N GLU A 74 -18.85 3.95 -8.56
CA GLU A 74 -20.24 3.93 -8.08
C GLU A 74 -20.67 2.50 -7.70
N LYS A 75 -20.39 1.53 -8.56
CA LYS A 75 -20.63 0.11 -8.26
C LYS A 75 -19.87 -0.33 -7.01
N TYR A 76 -18.60 0.03 -6.89
CA TYR A 76 -17.79 -0.30 -5.72
C TYR A 76 -18.31 0.37 -4.44
N ALA A 77 -18.84 1.60 -4.53
CA ALA A 77 -19.33 2.35 -3.38
C ALA A 77 -20.54 1.68 -2.72
N GLU A 78 -21.37 0.93 -3.45
CA GLU A 78 -22.59 0.27 -2.94
C GLU A 78 -23.46 1.25 -2.15
N ASN A 79 -23.88 2.35 -2.79
CA ASN A 79 -24.70 3.43 -2.20
C ASN A 79 -24.02 4.28 -1.11
N ARG A 80 -22.73 4.08 -0.82
CA ARG A 80 -21.98 4.98 0.06
C ARG A 80 -21.77 6.33 -0.61
N ARG A 81 -21.97 7.41 0.14
CA ARG A 81 -21.66 8.78 -0.32
C ARG A 81 -20.18 9.12 -0.20
N VAL A 82 -19.46 8.48 0.71
CA VAL A 82 -18.07 8.76 1.04
C VAL A 82 -17.25 7.47 0.95
N LEU A 83 -16.08 7.57 0.32
CA LEU A 83 -15.02 6.58 0.33
C LEU A 83 -13.76 7.20 0.94
N TYR A 84 -12.76 6.38 1.22
CA TYR A 84 -11.48 6.80 1.76
C TYR A 84 -10.39 6.66 0.70
N VAL A 85 -9.67 7.75 0.48
CA VAL A 85 -8.50 7.84 -0.38
C VAL A 85 -7.27 7.59 0.46
N TRP A 86 -6.62 6.45 0.27
CA TRP A 86 -5.31 6.19 0.86
C TRP A 86 -4.26 6.76 -0.10
N VAL A 87 -3.55 7.79 0.36
CA VAL A 87 -2.54 8.49 -0.43
C VAL A 87 -1.23 7.73 -0.33
N LEU A 88 -0.69 7.37 -1.49
CA LEU A 88 0.49 6.53 -1.65
C LEU A 88 1.61 7.29 -2.36
N GLU A 89 2.80 7.26 -1.76
CA GLU A 89 4.00 7.95 -2.27
C GLU A 89 5.23 7.03 -2.27
N ASN A 90 6.30 7.48 -2.92
CA ASN A 90 7.61 6.82 -2.89
C ASN A 90 7.55 5.31 -3.23
N PRO A 91 6.94 4.90 -4.36
CA PRO A 91 6.85 3.49 -4.71
C PRO A 91 8.23 2.89 -5.00
N ILE A 92 8.51 1.74 -4.41
CA ILE A 92 9.73 0.98 -4.65
C ILE A 92 9.35 -0.40 -5.17
N LYS A 93 9.61 -0.65 -6.46
CA LYS A 93 9.36 -1.95 -7.08
C LYS A 93 10.53 -2.90 -6.80
N LEU A 94 10.22 -4.14 -6.41
CA LEU A 94 11.24 -5.20 -6.34
C LEU A 94 11.53 -5.75 -7.74
N ASN A 95 12.81 -5.94 -8.03
CA ASN A 95 13.25 -6.60 -9.26
C ASN A 95 12.83 -8.08 -9.28
N LYS A 96 12.93 -8.75 -8.13
CA LYS A 96 12.49 -10.13 -7.92
C LYS A 96 11.41 -10.15 -6.82
N PRO A 97 10.20 -10.65 -7.09
CA PRO A 97 9.19 -10.82 -6.06
C PRO A 97 9.68 -11.78 -4.96
N ILE A 98 9.29 -11.49 -3.72
CA ILE A 98 9.61 -12.33 -2.56
C ILE A 98 8.38 -13.15 -2.19
N GLU A 99 8.51 -14.47 -2.11
CA GLU A 99 7.42 -15.32 -1.64
C GLU A 99 7.14 -15.06 -0.15
N ILE A 100 5.87 -14.93 0.19
CA ILE A 100 5.44 -14.76 1.57
C ILE A 100 4.36 -15.77 1.93
N SER A 101 4.49 -16.33 3.14
CA SER A 101 3.43 -17.17 3.70
C SER A 101 2.22 -16.32 4.03
N LEU A 102 1.11 -16.54 3.30
CA LEU A 102 -0.16 -15.89 3.59
C LEU A 102 -0.94 -16.76 4.59
N PRO A 103 -1.37 -16.20 5.73
CA PRO A 103 -2.34 -16.87 6.58
C PRO A 103 -3.61 -17.18 5.79
N ARG A 104 -4.21 -18.36 6.01
CA ARG A 104 -5.49 -18.71 5.38
C ARG A 104 -6.53 -17.64 5.75
N GLY A 105 -7.22 -17.12 4.74
CA GLY A 105 -8.26 -16.09 4.93
C GLY A 105 -7.73 -14.65 5.08
N ALA A 106 -6.45 -14.38 4.85
CA ALA A 106 -5.96 -13.01 4.79
C ALA A 106 -6.58 -12.25 3.61
N GLN A 107 -7.45 -11.27 3.89
CA GLN A 107 -8.22 -10.55 2.86
C GLN A 107 -7.70 -9.14 2.54
N LEU A 108 -6.97 -8.49 3.45
CA LEU A 108 -6.57 -7.09 3.27
C LEU A 108 -5.14 -6.80 3.71
N TRP A 109 -4.83 -7.03 4.98
CA TRP A 109 -3.52 -6.75 5.56
C TRP A 109 -2.85 -8.05 5.99
N VAL A 110 -1.54 -8.13 5.75
CA VAL A 110 -0.67 -9.17 6.31
C VAL A 110 0.52 -8.54 7.01
N ARG A 111 1.10 -9.29 7.96
CA ARG A 111 2.32 -8.88 8.65
C ARG A 111 3.48 -9.68 8.05
N ILE A 112 4.48 -8.97 7.53
CA ILE A 112 5.74 -9.56 7.08
C ILE A 112 6.77 -9.42 8.21
N PRO A 113 7.33 -10.52 8.74
CA PRO A 113 8.39 -10.47 9.75
C PRO A 113 9.63 -9.75 9.22
N LYS A 114 10.31 -8.97 10.08
CA LYS A 114 11.52 -8.22 9.69
C LYS A 114 12.61 -9.17 9.18
N ARG A 115 12.79 -10.34 9.81
CA ARG A 115 13.77 -11.37 9.39
C ARG A 115 13.65 -11.75 7.90
N VAL A 116 12.42 -11.94 7.41
CA VAL A 116 12.17 -12.32 6.00
C VAL A 116 12.66 -11.24 5.04
N LEU A 117 12.53 -9.97 5.44
CA LEU A 117 13.00 -8.84 4.65
C LEU A 117 14.53 -8.73 4.72
N LEU A 118 15.13 -8.90 5.90
CA LEU A 118 16.58 -8.84 6.09
C LEU A 118 17.32 -9.94 5.32
N GLU A 119 16.72 -11.13 5.20
CA GLU A 119 17.30 -12.29 4.50
C GLU A 119 17.25 -12.18 2.97
N GLN A 120 16.34 -11.34 2.42
CA GLN A 120 16.01 -11.37 0.99
C GLN A 120 16.16 -10.03 0.27
N LEU A 121 16.40 -8.93 0.98
CA LEU A 121 16.57 -7.61 0.40
C LEU A 121 18.03 -7.16 0.41
N GLU A 122 18.41 -6.40 -0.61
CA GLU A 122 19.70 -5.73 -0.69
C GLU A 122 19.86 -4.68 0.42
N GLU A 123 21.09 -4.49 0.90
CA GLU A 123 21.38 -3.61 2.05
C GLU A 123 20.92 -2.16 1.81
N ASP A 124 21.15 -1.62 0.61
CA ASP A 124 20.71 -0.27 0.25
C ASP A 124 19.19 -0.10 0.34
N LEU A 125 18.44 -1.13 -0.02
CA LEU A 125 16.99 -1.12 0.09
C LEU A 125 16.56 -1.23 1.55
N LEU A 126 17.24 -2.06 2.35
CA LEU A 126 16.99 -2.14 3.80
C LEU A 126 17.21 -0.79 4.48
N ARG A 127 18.27 -0.06 4.13
CA ARG A 127 18.55 1.29 4.64
C ARG A 127 17.46 2.30 4.28
N LYS A 128 16.87 2.19 3.07
CA LYS A 128 15.74 3.03 2.66
C LYS A 128 14.44 2.69 3.40
N LEU A 129 14.17 1.41 3.63
CA LEU A 129 12.93 0.95 4.28
C LEU A 129 12.97 1.08 5.80
N PHE A 130 14.15 1.00 6.38
CA PHE A 130 14.42 1.08 7.81
C PHE A 130 15.61 2.02 8.03
N PRO A 131 15.45 3.33 7.77
CA PRO A 131 16.49 4.29 8.14
C PRO A 131 16.77 4.11 9.63
N SER A 132 18.05 3.94 9.98
CA SER A 132 18.47 3.81 11.38
C SER A 132 17.81 4.95 12.16
N THR A 133 17.11 4.63 13.24
CA THR A 133 16.71 5.65 14.21
C THR A 133 18.01 6.25 14.74
N ALA A 134 18.41 7.41 14.21
CA ALA A 134 19.36 8.27 14.89
C ALA A 134 18.58 9.03 15.98
N SER A 135 18.07 8.29 16.97
CA SER A 135 17.49 8.76 18.24
C SER A 135 16.64 7.65 18.90
N ASP A 136 17.27 6.54 19.27
CA ASP A 136 16.94 5.89 20.54
C ASP A 136 18.27 6.01 21.31
N GLY A 137 18.57 7.12 21.97
CA GLY A 137 17.80 7.57 23.12
C GLY A 137 17.94 6.51 24.21
N GLU A 138 19.18 6.30 24.69
CA GLU A 138 19.39 5.84 26.06
C GLU A 138 18.66 6.81 27.02
N GLU A 139 18.18 6.29 28.15
CA GLU A 139 17.67 7.01 29.35
C GLU A 139 16.24 7.60 29.20
N GLU A 140 15.22 7.32 30.03
CA GLU A 140 15.02 6.64 31.33
C GLU A 140 13.65 5.92 31.35
#